data_AF-A0A964AHY1-F1
#
_entry.id   AF-A0A964AHY1-F1
#
_cell.length_a   1.000
_cell.length_b   1.000
_cell.length_c   1.000
_cell.angle_alpha   90.00
_cell.angle_beta   90.00
_cell.angle_gamma   90.00
#
_symmetry.space_group_name_H-M   'P 1'
#
loop_
_entity.id
_entity.type
_entity.pdbx_description
1 polymer ?
#
loop_
_entity_poly.entity_id
_entity_poly.type
_entity_poly.pdbx_seq_one_letter_code
_entity_poly.pdbx_strand_id
1 'polypeptide(L)'
;MRRLSTFTLAALLSGGCATKDSVSLDDTAVDDTGPVEGDADADTDTDTDTDLPCEAEILSIDPVDGQADVPVDAAVQVTLSEAVNVNQYTFVLEGPSGDVAGQAALGGDGDVITFTPEERLERQTEYTAAVEVCDAQAEASFVTVSPPLGDRLEGRTYDVDLNDVQWNDPPNGEFLVSFLETQHLLFMVEDVDTNQETIDFVGAVGLSEPTRQDPCTEAFDFDPADFSNDPAFRVGPEDTTFEASGESIEVYELTAFGSFANDGEILRNFGVTGYLDLRDFEYNGVAACAVAPIILSASCVACPNDGTEGCLRLDVESPEAPYLANVTLDPDVDPSSDPNCR
;
A
#
# COMPACT_ATOMS: atom_id res chain seq x y z
N MET A 1 20.43 -11.74 28.93
CA MET A 1 19.19 -11.47 29.67
C MET A 1 18.02 -11.77 28.75
N ARG A 2 17.34 -12.91 28.92
CA ARG A 2 16.06 -13.23 28.28
C ARG A 2 15.15 -13.77 29.38
N ARG A 3 13.98 -13.14 29.55
CA ARG A 3 13.00 -13.45 30.58
C ARG A 3 12.22 -14.73 30.22
N LEU A 4 12.11 -15.62 31.21
CA LEU A 4 11.14 -16.70 31.27
C LEU A 4 9.74 -16.12 31.53
N SER A 5 8.70 -16.75 30.98
CA SER A 5 7.40 -16.79 31.63
C SER A 5 6.72 -18.14 31.39
N THR A 6 6.10 -18.62 32.45
CA THR A 6 5.77 -20.01 32.80
C THR A 6 4.31 -20.31 32.44
N PHE A 7 4.00 -21.53 31.98
CA PHE A 7 2.63 -22.06 32.00
C PHE A 7 2.54 -23.32 32.86
N THR A 8 1.58 -23.30 33.76
CA THR A 8 1.41 -24.19 34.91
C THR A 8 0.69 -25.48 34.52
N LEU A 9 1.25 -26.61 34.94
CA LEU A 9 0.71 -27.96 34.85
C LEU A 9 -0.22 -28.23 36.04
N ALA A 10 -1.44 -28.72 35.80
CA ALA A 10 -2.31 -29.27 36.83
C ALA A 10 -2.70 -30.72 36.47
N ALA A 11 -2.30 -31.67 37.31
CA ALA A 11 -2.82 -33.03 37.44
C ALA A 11 -3.67 -33.07 38.74
N LEU A 12 -4.59 -33.97 39.09
CA LEU A 12 -4.96 -35.38 38.84
C LEU A 12 -6.51 -35.46 39.13
N LEU A 13 -7.31 -36.46 38.76
CA LEU A 13 -7.34 -37.83 39.29
C LEU A 13 -8.35 -38.74 38.53
N SER A 14 -8.02 -40.03 38.58
CA SER A 14 -8.56 -41.25 37.98
C SER A 14 -9.96 -41.73 38.43
N GLY A 15 -10.61 -42.51 37.56
CA GLY A 15 -11.64 -43.49 37.93
C GLY A 15 -12.02 -44.48 36.81
N GLY A 16 -11.50 -45.71 36.88
CA GLY A 16 -12.30 -46.94 36.71
C GLY A 16 -12.48 -47.59 35.32
N CYS A 17 -11.77 -48.71 35.13
CA CYS A 17 -11.81 -49.74 34.07
C CYS A 17 -13.20 -50.27 33.62
N ALA A 18 -13.33 -50.64 32.34
CA ALA A 18 -13.32 -52.05 31.88
C ALA A 18 -13.75 -52.19 30.39
N THR A 19 -13.01 -52.96 29.60
CA THR A 19 -13.57 -54.11 28.83
C THR A 19 -12.41 -54.97 28.33
N LYS A 20 -12.62 -56.28 28.42
CA LYS A 20 -11.62 -57.35 28.30
C LYS A 20 -11.48 -57.78 26.85
N ASP A 21 -10.26 -58.12 26.51
CA ASP A 21 -9.88 -58.83 25.30
C ASP A 21 -10.00 -60.36 25.49
N SER A 22 -10.46 -61.02 24.42
CA SER A 22 -10.07 -62.36 23.95
C SER A 22 -10.80 -63.66 24.38
N VAL A 23 -11.07 -64.46 23.32
CA VAL A 23 -11.12 -65.94 23.13
C VAL A 23 -12.42 -66.72 23.43
N SER A 24 -13.06 -67.28 22.40
CA SER A 24 -12.89 -68.69 21.93
C SER A 24 -13.87 -69.04 20.81
N LEU A 25 -13.39 -69.76 19.78
CA LEU A 25 -14.18 -70.46 18.76
C LEU A 25 -14.72 -71.78 19.33
N ASP A 26 -15.86 -72.22 18.78
CA ASP A 26 -16.25 -73.58 18.36
C ASP A 26 -17.76 -73.81 18.61
N ASP A 27 -18.55 -74.11 17.57
CA ASP A 27 -19.23 -75.41 17.42
C ASP A 27 -20.17 -75.45 16.18
N THR A 28 -19.91 -76.47 15.36
CA THR A 28 -20.76 -77.26 14.44
C THR A 28 -21.78 -76.68 13.44
N ALA A 29 -21.71 -77.31 12.27
CA ALA A 29 -22.57 -77.17 11.10
C ALA A 29 -24.03 -77.62 11.36
N VAL A 30 -24.96 -76.90 10.72
CA VAL A 30 -26.29 -77.41 10.36
C VAL A 30 -26.51 -77.13 8.87
N ASP A 31 -26.63 -78.24 8.13
CA ASP A 31 -27.15 -78.33 6.78
C ASP A 31 -28.67 -78.07 6.83
N ASP A 32 -29.16 -77.05 6.10
CA ASP A 32 -30.58 -76.93 5.78
C ASP A 32 -30.76 -76.81 4.27
N THR A 33 -31.40 -77.84 3.72
CA THR A 33 -31.62 -78.05 2.30
C THR A 33 -33.07 -77.72 1.95
N GLY A 34 -33.28 -76.55 1.32
CA GLY A 34 -34.34 -76.27 0.32
C GLY A 34 -35.47 -75.32 0.75
N PRO A 35 -36.36 -74.91 -0.18
CA PRO A 35 -36.24 -74.76 -1.63
C PRO A 35 -36.30 -73.27 -2.07
N VAL A 36 -35.90 -73.02 -3.32
CA VAL A 36 -36.02 -71.74 -4.02
C VAL A 36 -37.49 -71.42 -4.30
N GLU A 37 -37.99 -70.33 -3.75
CA GLU A 37 -39.17 -69.56 -4.19
C GLU A 37 -38.75 -68.11 -3.92
N GLY A 38 -38.23 -67.36 -4.90
CA GLY A 38 -39.07 -66.72 -5.88
C GLY A 38 -39.65 -65.43 -5.30
N ASP A 39 -38.80 -64.44 -4.98
CA ASP A 39 -39.24 -63.05 -5.08
C ASP A 39 -38.76 -62.50 -6.41
N ALA A 40 -39.73 -61.97 -7.13
CA ALA A 40 -39.66 -61.55 -8.50
C ALA A 40 -39.78 -60.04 -8.51
N ASP A 41 -38.77 -59.39 -7.97
CA ASP A 41 -38.56 -57.95 -8.05
C ASP A 41 -37.73 -57.73 -9.30
N ALA A 42 -38.44 -57.46 -10.39
CA ALA A 42 -37.86 -56.89 -11.58
C ALA A 42 -37.59 -55.40 -11.33
N ASP A 43 -36.66 -55.08 -10.42
CA ASP A 43 -35.90 -53.85 -10.56
C ASP A 43 -34.55 -54.16 -11.20
N THR A 44 -34.19 -53.29 -12.11
CA THR A 44 -32.90 -53.29 -12.81
C THR A 44 -32.17 -52.03 -12.38
N ASP A 45 -32.29 -51.66 -11.11
CA ASP A 45 -31.41 -50.66 -10.59
C ASP A 45 -30.15 -51.35 -10.06
N THR A 46 -29.05 -50.74 -10.44
CA THR A 46 -27.74 -51.01 -9.90
C THR A 46 -27.49 -49.80 -9.01
N ASP A 47 -28.39 -49.56 -8.04
CA ASP A 47 -28.17 -48.55 -7.01
C ASP A 47 -27.05 -49.07 -6.10
N THR A 48 -25.81 -48.87 -6.57
CA THR A 48 -24.87 -48.20 -5.68
C THR A 48 -25.41 -46.79 -5.48
N ASP A 49 -25.56 -46.40 -4.22
CA ASP A 49 -25.86 -45.07 -3.71
C ASP A 49 -24.93 -44.01 -4.34
N THR A 50 -25.25 -43.59 -5.57
CA THR A 50 -24.44 -42.67 -6.41
C THR A 50 -25.21 -41.40 -6.78
N ASP A 51 -26.45 -41.26 -6.31
CA ASP A 51 -27.31 -40.08 -6.51
C ASP A 51 -27.50 -39.28 -5.21
N LEU A 52 -26.52 -39.30 -4.29
CA LEU A 52 -26.48 -38.36 -3.18
C LEU A 52 -26.46 -36.93 -3.76
N PRO A 53 -27.40 -36.04 -3.34
CA PRO A 53 -27.43 -34.67 -3.81
C PRO A 53 -26.13 -33.98 -3.38
N CYS A 54 -25.59 -33.12 -4.25
CA CYS A 54 -24.47 -32.29 -3.85
C CYS A 54 -24.95 -31.23 -2.85
N GLU A 55 -24.33 -31.18 -1.67
CA GLU A 55 -24.67 -30.24 -0.60
C GLU A 55 -23.52 -29.26 -0.31
N ALA A 56 -22.55 -29.16 -1.24
CA ALA A 56 -21.40 -28.28 -1.08
C ALA A 56 -21.81 -26.81 -1.00
N GLU A 57 -21.19 -26.11 -0.05
CA GLU A 57 -21.34 -24.67 0.17
C GLU A 57 -20.05 -23.94 -0.24
N ILE A 58 -20.17 -22.67 -0.60
CA ILE A 58 -19.03 -21.79 -0.87
C ILE A 58 -18.57 -21.17 0.45
N LEU A 59 -17.36 -21.51 0.90
CA LEU A 59 -16.79 -21.00 2.15
C LEU A 59 -16.11 -19.64 1.97
N SER A 60 -15.39 -19.47 0.86
CA SER A 60 -14.66 -18.23 0.56
C SER A 60 -14.31 -18.11 -0.91
N ILE A 61 -14.19 -16.86 -1.37
CA ILE A 61 -13.60 -16.49 -2.67
C ILE A 61 -12.39 -15.59 -2.38
N ASP A 62 -11.29 -15.84 -3.08
CA ASP A 62 -10.09 -15.01 -3.10
C ASP A 62 -9.81 -14.62 -4.56
N PRO A 63 -9.70 -13.33 -4.92
CA PRO A 63 -9.82 -12.15 -4.07
C PRO A 63 -11.17 -12.02 -3.36
N VAL A 64 -11.17 -11.44 -2.15
CA VAL A 64 -12.40 -11.22 -1.38
C VAL A 64 -13.24 -10.09 -1.98
N ASP A 65 -14.53 -10.07 -1.68
CA ASP A 65 -15.43 -9.01 -2.15
C ASP A 65 -14.97 -7.62 -1.66
N GLY A 66 -14.86 -6.69 -2.59
CA GLY A 66 -14.35 -5.33 -2.38
C GLY A 66 -12.83 -5.21 -2.31
N GLN A 67 -12.07 -6.27 -2.59
CA GLN A 67 -10.60 -6.20 -2.53
C GLN A 67 -10.05 -5.28 -3.63
N ALA A 68 -9.13 -4.39 -3.25
CA ALA A 68 -8.38 -3.53 -4.16
C ALA A 68 -6.95 -4.05 -4.38
N ASP A 69 -6.25 -3.46 -5.34
CA ASP A 69 -4.84 -3.72 -5.64
C ASP A 69 -4.54 -5.20 -5.94
N VAL A 70 -5.48 -5.88 -6.59
CA VAL A 70 -5.30 -7.28 -7.03
C VAL A 70 -4.33 -7.33 -8.22
N PRO A 71 -3.28 -8.17 -8.19
CA PRO A 71 -2.38 -8.33 -9.33
C PRO A 71 -3.14 -8.70 -10.60
N VAL A 72 -2.76 -8.14 -11.75
CA VAL A 72 -3.44 -8.42 -13.03
C VAL A 72 -3.26 -9.85 -13.55
N ASP A 73 -2.41 -10.64 -12.92
CA ASP A 73 -2.21 -12.08 -13.15
C ASP A 73 -2.71 -12.95 -12.00
N ALA A 74 -3.51 -12.39 -11.09
CA ALA A 74 -4.13 -13.14 -10.02
C ALA A 74 -5.11 -14.19 -10.57
N ALA A 75 -5.01 -15.40 -10.04
CA ALA A 75 -6.04 -16.42 -10.19
C ALA A 75 -7.13 -16.21 -9.13
N VAL A 76 -8.38 -16.51 -9.47
CA VAL A 76 -9.49 -16.49 -8.51
C VAL A 76 -9.67 -17.88 -7.93
N GLN A 77 -9.65 -18.01 -6.61
CA GLN A 77 -9.80 -19.26 -5.88
C GLN A 77 -11.10 -19.29 -5.08
N VAL A 78 -11.83 -20.40 -5.18
CA VAL A 78 -13.05 -20.66 -4.42
C VAL A 78 -12.81 -21.87 -3.55
N THR A 79 -13.04 -21.75 -2.25
CA THR A 79 -12.96 -22.87 -1.30
C THR A 79 -14.35 -23.34 -0.94
N LEU A 80 -14.56 -24.66 -0.96
CA LEU A 80 -15.84 -25.32 -0.75
C LEU A 80 -15.88 -26.06 0.59
N SER A 81 -17.08 -26.35 1.10
CA SER A 81 -17.27 -27.11 2.34
C SER A 81 -16.94 -28.60 2.20
N GLU A 82 -17.05 -29.13 1.00
CA GLU A 82 -16.78 -30.52 0.65
C GLU A 82 -16.35 -30.67 -0.82
N ALA A 83 -15.86 -31.85 -1.17
CA ALA A 83 -15.41 -32.15 -2.51
C ALA A 83 -16.58 -32.27 -3.50
N VAL A 84 -16.43 -31.65 -4.67
CA VAL A 84 -17.38 -31.74 -5.79
C VAL A 84 -16.74 -32.39 -7.03
N ASN A 85 -17.54 -32.60 -8.07
CA ASN A 85 -17.10 -33.05 -9.39
C ASN A 85 -17.07 -31.87 -10.37
N VAL A 86 -16.32 -32.04 -11.46
CA VAL A 86 -16.12 -31.01 -12.49
C VAL A 86 -17.39 -30.54 -13.22
N ASN A 87 -18.48 -31.29 -13.12
CA ASN A 87 -19.79 -30.97 -13.71
C ASN A 87 -20.78 -30.38 -12.70
N GLN A 88 -20.35 -30.13 -11.45
CA GLN A 88 -21.20 -29.64 -10.35
C GLN A 88 -20.99 -28.16 -10.04
N TYR A 89 -20.14 -27.48 -10.82
CA TYR A 89 -19.92 -26.05 -10.68
C TYR A 89 -19.90 -25.33 -12.03
N THR A 90 -20.20 -24.04 -11.97
CA THR A 90 -19.95 -23.07 -13.03
C THR A 90 -19.17 -21.91 -12.45
N PHE A 91 -18.33 -21.30 -13.28
CA PHE A 91 -17.53 -20.14 -12.89
C PHE A 91 -17.50 -19.18 -14.06
N VAL A 92 -17.81 -17.91 -13.81
CA VAL A 92 -17.69 -16.82 -14.75
C VAL A 92 -16.92 -15.69 -14.07
N LEU A 93 -15.90 -15.16 -14.75
CA LEU A 93 -15.31 -13.88 -14.37
C LEU A 93 -15.82 -12.83 -15.36
N GLU A 94 -16.55 -11.84 -14.88
CA GLU A 94 -17.05 -10.74 -15.70
C GLU A 94 -16.12 -9.53 -15.54
N GLY A 95 -15.78 -8.89 -16.66
CA GLY A 95 -15.10 -7.61 -16.71
C GLY A 95 -15.92 -6.54 -17.44
N PRO A 96 -15.38 -5.33 -17.66
CA PRO A 96 -16.11 -4.23 -18.30
C PRO A 96 -16.51 -4.51 -19.76
N SER A 97 -15.81 -5.43 -20.42
CA SER A 97 -16.08 -5.86 -21.79
C SER A 97 -16.92 -7.15 -21.88
N GLY A 98 -17.42 -7.66 -20.76
CA GLY A 98 -18.11 -8.96 -20.63
C GLY A 98 -17.21 -10.04 -20.04
N ASP A 99 -17.57 -11.30 -20.28
CA ASP A 99 -16.88 -12.49 -19.76
C ASP A 99 -15.38 -12.49 -20.13
N VAL A 100 -14.53 -12.67 -19.12
CA VAL A 100 -13.08 -12.82 -19.27
C VAL A 100 -12.76 -14.27 -19.65
N ALA A 101 -11.99 -14.45 -20.73
CA ALA A 101 -11.51 -15.76 -21.12
C ALA A 101 -10.54 -16.34 -20.08
N GLY A 102 -10.73 -17.59 -19.70
CA GLY A 102 -9.94 -18.26 -18.67
C GLY A 102 -10.31 -19.72 -18.51
N GLN A 103 -9.54 -20.41 -17.68
CA GLN A 103 -9.78 -21.81 -17.34
C GLN A 103 -10.10 -21.94 -15.85
N ALA A 104 -11.30 -22.45 -15.55
CA ALA A 104 -11.61 -22.97 -14.22
C ALA A 104 -11.16 -24.43 -14.11
N ALA A 105 -10.43 -24.76 -13.05
CA ALA A 105 -9.96 -26.10 -12.76
C ALA A 105 -10.27 -26.46 -11.31
N LEU A 106 -10.70 -27.70 -11.08
CA LEU A 106 -10.91 -28.23 -9.75
C LEU A 106 -9.61 -28.88 -9.24
N GLY A 107 -9.24 -28.58 -8.00
CA GLY A 107 -8.10 -29.17 -7.31
C GLY A 107 -8.24 -30.68 -7.13
N GLY A 108 -7.12 -31.36 -6.85
CA GLY A 108 -7.09 -32.83 -6.71
C GLY A 108 -7.97 -33.38 -5.59
N ASP A 109 -8.17 -32.59 -4.53
CA ASP A 109 -9.03 -32.93 -3.39
C ASP A 109 -10.52 -32.56 -3.63
N GLY A 110 -10.83 -31.87 -4.73
CA GLY A 110 -12.20 -31.57 -5.16
C GLY A 110 -12.87 -30.39 -4.44
N ASP A 111 -12.19 -29.74 -3.51
CA ASP A 111 -12.73 -28.70 -2.61
C ASP A 111 -12.27 -27.27 -2.94
N VAL A 112 -11.39 -27.12 -3.93
CA VAL A 112 -10.89 -25.82 -4.39
C VAL A 112 -11.07 -25.68 -5.90
N ILE A 113 -11.80 -24.66 -6.34
CA ILE A 113 -11.89 -24.26 -7.74
C ILE A 113 -10.92 -23.10 -7.96
N THR A 114 -10.10 -23.17 -9.01
CA THR A 114 -9.19 -22.09 -9.40
C THR A 114 -9.49 -21.66 -10.83
N PHE A 115 -9.84 -20.39 -11.01
CA PHE A 115 -9.96 -19.76 -12.31
C PHE A 115 -8.68 -18.99 -12.65
N THR A 116 -8.05 -19.32 -13.77
CA THR A 116 -6.87 -18.63 -14.29
C THR A 116 -7.24 -17.90 -15.59
N PRO A 117 -7.18 -16.56 -15.63
CA PRO A 117 -7.35 -15.79 -16.87
C PRO A 117 -6.35 -16.22 -17.95
N GLU A 118 -6.78 -16.29 -19.22
CA GLU A 118 -5.90 -16.62 -20.35
C GLU A 118 -4.95 -15.46 -20.70
N GLU A 119 -5.43 -14.22 -20.50
CA GLU A 119 -4.68 -12.99 -20.68
C GLU A 119 -4.61 -12.22 -19.35
N ARG A 120 -3.61 -11.34 -19.22
CA ARG A 120 -3.51 -10.45 -18.05
C ARG A 120 -4.73 -9.54 -18.03
N LEU A 121 -5.32 -9.38 -16.85
CA LEU A 121 -6.43 -8.47 -16.63
C LEU A 121 -6.01 -7.01 -16.89
N GLU A 122 -6.95 -6.18 -17.32
CA GLU A 122 -6.75 -4.74 -17.38
C GLU A 122 -6.53 -4.17 -15.97
N ARG A 123 -5.65 -3.18 -15.84
CA ARG A 123 -5.35 -2.46 -14.59
C ARG A 123 -6.47 -1.52 -14.20
N GLN A 124 -6.57 -1.16 -12.91
CA GLN A 124 -7.60 -0.26 -12.35
C GLN A 124 -9.03 -0.60 -12.83
N THR A 125 -9.31 -1.89 -12.96
CA THR A 125 -10.55 -2.40 -13.55
C THR A 125 -11.25 -3.29 -12.54
N GLU A 126 -12.55 -3.08 -12.39
CA GLU A 126 -13.41 -3.92 -11.57
C GLU A 126 -13.80 -5.19 -12.33
N TYR A 127 -13.65 -6.32 -11.65
CA TYR A 127 -14.09 -7.64 -12.12
C TYR A 127 -14.98 -8.27 -11.08
N THR A 128 -15.96 -9.06 -11.53
CA THR A 128 -16.88 -9.80 -10.66
C THR A 128 -16.76 -11.29 -10.96
N ALA A 129 -16.34 -12.07 -9.96
CA ALA A 129 -16.35 -13.52 -10.03
C ALA A 129 -17.72 -14.02 -9.58
N ALA A 130 -18.45 -14.68 -10.48
CA ALA A 130 -19.72 -15.33 -10.21
C ALA A 130 -19.52 -16.85 -10.22
N VAL A 131 -19.92 -17.49 -9.12
CA VAL A 131 -19.67 -18.92 -8.89
C VAL A 131 -20.98 -19.58 -8.47
N GLU A 132 -21.35 -20.64 -9.18
CA GLU A 132 -22.42 -21.53 -8.76
C GLU A 132 -21.83 -22.91 -8.50
N VAL A 133 -22.12 -23.47 -7.34
CA VAL A 133 -21.73 -24.83 -6.96
C VAL A 133 -22.97 -25.50 -6.41
N CYS A 134 -23.46 -26.51 -7.12
CA CYS A 134 -24.67 -27.23 -6.74
C CYS A 134 -25.87 -26.26 -6.62
N ASP A 135 -26.44 -26.06 -5.42
CA ASP A 135 -27.50 -25.07 -5.20
C ASP A 135 -26.99 -23.74 -4.58
N ALA A 136 -25.69 -23.66 -4.27
CA ALA A 136 -25.06 -22.47 -3.71
C ALA A 136 -24.58 -21.52 -4.82
N GLN A 137 -24.75 -20.22 -4.60
CA GLN A 137 -24.26 -19.17 -5.48
C GLN A 137 -23.55 -18.09 -4.66
N ALA A 138 -22.45 -17.56 -5.19
CA ALA A 138 -21.75 -16.45 -4.59
C ALA A 138 -21.12 -15.57 -5.67
N GLU A 139 -21.00 -14.28 -5.35
CA GLU A 139 -20.28 -13.31 -6.15
C GLU A 139 -19.24 -12.61 -5.28
N ALA A 140 -18.10 -12.25 -5.88
CA ALA A 140 -17.11 -11.39 -5.27
C ALA A 140 -16.55 -10.43 -6.32
N SER A 141 -16.58 -9.13 -6.03
CA SER A 141 -15.99 -8.11 -6.89
C SER A 141 -14.63 -7.67 -6.38
N PHE A 142 -13.69 -7.41 -7.28
CA PHE A 142 -12.37 -6.90 -6.94
C PHE A 142 -11.86 -5.93 -7.99
N VAL A 143 -10.94 -5.03 -7.58
CA VAL A 143 -10.31 -4.05 -8.46
C VAL A 143 -8.83 -4.40 -8.62
N THR A 144 -8.38 -4.50 -9.87
CA THR A 144 -6.98 -4.75 -10.18
C THR A 144 -6.09 -3.55 -9.84
N VAL A 145 -4.80 -3.83 -9.61
CA VAL A 145 -3.76 -2.81 -9.36
C VAL A 145 -3.84 -1.65 -10.35
N SER A 146 -3.65 -0.44 -9.86
CA SER A 146 -3.61 0.76 -10.70
C SER A 146 -2.44 0.69 -11.71
N PRO A 147 -2.56 1.34 -12.88
CA PRO A 147 -1.40 1.57 -13.74
C PRO A 147 -0.40 2.47 -13.01
N PRO A 148 0.92 2.26 -13.24
CA PRO A 148 1.91 3.28 -12.93
C PRO A 148 1.46 4.62 -13.50
N LEU A 149 1.65 5.70 -12.75
CA LEU A 149 1.29 7.03 -13.19
C LEU A 149 2.21 7.51 -14.31
N GLY A 150 3.51 7.22 -14.23
CA GLY A 150 4.51 7.61 -15.22
C GLY A 150 4.40 9.09 -15.62
N ASP A 151 4.53 9.36 -16.91
CA ASP A 151 4.51 10.69 -17.54
C ASP A 151 3.22 11.50 -17.26
N ARG A 152 2.16 10.89 -16.68
CA ARG A 152 0.95 11.63 -16.27
C ARG A 152 1.22 12.65 -15.15
N LEU A 153 2.35 12.51 -14.47
CA LEU A 153 2.78 13.37 -13.38
C LEU A 153 3.56 14.59 -13.84
N GLU A 154 4.16 14.56 -15.04
CA GLU A 154 5.00 15.65 -15.55
C GLU A 154 4.27 17.01 -15.54
N GLY A 155 4.97 18.02 -15.04
CA GLY A 155 4.48 19.40 -14.90
C GLY A 155 3.47 19.60 -13.77
N ARG A 156 3.14 18.57 -12.97
CA ARG A 156 2.23 18.74 -11.83
C ARG A 156 2.96 19.37 -10.65
N THR A 157 2.44 20.49 -10.16
CA THR A 157 2.93 21.16 -8.95
C THR A 157 2.04 20.85 -7.75
N TYR A 158 2.63 20.39 -6.66
CA TYR A 158 1.95 20.07 -5.41
C TYR A 158 2.27 21.10 -4.34
N ASP A 159 1.26 21.45 -3.54
CA ASP A 159 1.37 22.43 -2.46
C ASP A 159 1.51 21.76 -1.10
N VAL A 160 2.62 22.03 -0.43
CA VAL A 160 2.87 21.63 0.95
C VAL A 160 2.65 22.86 1.82
N ASP A 161 1.43 22.99 2.37
CA ASP A 161 1.10 24.03 3.34
C ASP A 161 1.74 23.71 4.70
N LEU A 162 2.77 24.48 5.04
CA LEU A 162 3.55 24.32 6.27
C LEU A 162 2.75 24.59 7.55
N ASN A 163 1.53 25.14 7.46
CA ASN A 163 0.63 25.24 8.60
C ASN A 163 -0.09 23.92 8.92
N ASP A 164 -0.23 23.03 7.94
CA ASP A 164 -0.98 21.78 8.03
C ASP A 164 -0.07 20.53 8.13
N VAL A 165 1.25 20.72 8.10
CA VAL A 165 2.22 19.63 8.27
C VAL A 165 2.37 19.19 9.73
N GLN A 166 2.77 17.94 9.90
CA GLN A 166 3.27 17.41 11.15
C GLN A 166 4.78 17.64 11.28
N TRP A 167 5.18 18.32 12.34
CA TRP A 167 6.59 18.53 12.70
C TRP A 167 7.09 17.40 13.62
N ASN A 168 7.83 16.45 13.07
CA ASN A 168 8.45 15.36 13.84
C ASN A 168 9.75 15.84 14.51
N ASP A 169 10.53 16.65 13.80
CA ASP A 169 11.69 17.38 14.34
C ASP A 169 11.91 18.69 13.56
N PRO A 170 12.02 19.84 14.24
CA PRO A 170 11.78 20.06 15.67
C PRO A 170 10.30 19.90 16.08
N PRO A 171 9.99 19.44 17.30
CA PRO A 171 8.59 19.27 17.75
C PRO A 171 7.74 20.55 17.76
N ASN A 172 8.35 21.74 17.88
CA ASN A 172 7.67 23.02 17.74
C ASN A 172 8.13 23.74 16.46
N GLY A 173 8.17 23.03 15.33
CA GLY A 173 8.69 23.58 14.07
C GLY A 173 7.81 24.62 13.41
N GLU A 174 6.56 24.81 13.84
CA GLU A 174 5.70 25.90 13.39
C GLU A 174 6.31 27.30 13.62
N PHE A 175 7.22 27.44 14.59
CA PHE A 175 7.98 28.68 14.77
C PHE A 175 8.98 28.95 13.63
N LEU A 176 9.46 27.90 12.95
CA LEU A 176 10.30 28.03 11.76
C LEU A 176 9.50 28.61 10.59
N VAL A 177 8.23 28.25 10.42
CA VAL A 177 7.36 28.81 9.36
C VAL A 177 7.33 30.34 9.42
N SER A 178 7.20 30.88 10.63
CA SER A 178 7.22 32.33 10.85
C SER A 178 8.61 32.95 10.63
N PHE A 179 9.67 32.23 10.97
CA PHE A 179 11.05 32.69 10.78
C PHE A 179 11.47 32.66 9.30
N LEU A 180 11.03 31.63 8.58
CA LEU A 180 11.29 31.45 7.16
C LEU A 180 10.42 32.36 6.28
N GLU A 181 9.40 33.00 6.86
CA GLU A 181 8.42 33.84 6.17
C GLU A 181 7.73 33.15 4.97
N THR A 182 7.68 31.81 4.99
CA THR A 182 7.05 30.99 3.96
C THR A 182 5.96 30.12 4.59
N GLN A 183 4.83 30.01 3.89
CA GLN A 183 3.72 29.14 4.27
C GLN A 183 3.55 27.96 3.32
N HIS A 184 4.09 28.06 2.11
CA HIS A 184 3.92 27.06 1.06
C HIS A 184 5.29 26.64 0.55
N LEU A 185 5.53 25.34 0.52
CA LEU A 185 6.58 24.76 -0.32
C LEU A 185 5.91 24.09 -1.51
N LEU A 186 6.34 24.46 -2.70
CA LEU A 186 5.83 23.93 -3.95
C LEU A 186 6.80 22.90 -4.48
N PHE A 187 6.29 21.74 -4.89
CA PHE A 187 7.08 20.68 -5.52
C PHE A 187 6.47 20.31 -6.86
N MET A 188 7.17 20.59 -7.95
CA MET A 188 6.78 20.23 -9.29
C MET A 188 7.53 18.97 -9.74
N VAL A 189 6.81 18.00 -10.29
CA VAL A 189 7.45 16.91 -11.05
C VAL A 189 7.89 17.49 -12.38
N GLU A 190 9.19 17.64 -12.59
CA GLU A 190 9.72 18.24 -13.81
C GLU A 190 9.67 17.25 -14.99
N ASP A 191 10.16 16.03 -14.77
CA ASP A 191 10.29 14.99 -15.79
C ASP A 191 10.02 13.60 -15.20
N VAL A 192 9.48 12.70 -16.02
CA VAL A 192 9.37 11.27 -15.69
C VAL A 192 9.84 10.45 -16.89
N ASP A 193 10.98 9.78 -16.77
CA ASP A 193 11.43 8.86 -17.81
C ASP A 193 10.92 7.45 -17.52
N THR A 194 9.81 7.06 -18.16
CA THR A 194 9.24 5.70 -18.04
C THR A 194 10.12 4.57 -18.59
N ASN A 195 11.14 4.86 -19.40
CA ASN A 195 12.08 3.84 -19.89
C ASN A 195 13.24 3.62 -18.91
N GLN A 196 13.71 4.71 -18.29
CA GLN A 196 14.79 4.67 -17.29
C GLN A 196 14.25 4.45 -15.87
N GLU A 197 12.93 4.52 -15.68
CA GLU A 197 12.24 4.45 -14.39
C GLU A 197 12.78 5.53 -13.44
N THR A 198 12.89 6.78 -13.91
CA THR A 198 13.36 7.92 -13.12
C THR A 198 12.35 9.04 -13.02
N ILE A 199 12.39 9.80 -11.92
CA ILE A 199 11.58 10.99 -11.68
C ILE A 199 12.47 12.15 -11.25
N ASP A 200 12.15 13.34 -11.74
CA ASP A 200 12.82 14.59 -11.42
C ASP A 200 11.85 15.58 -10.75
N PHE A 201 12.36 16.37 -9.81
CA PHE A 201 11.59 17.36 -9.07
C PHE A 201 12.31 18.70 -9.01
N VAL A 202 11.50 19.74 -9.16
CA VAL A 202 11.87 21.12 -8.86
C VAL A 202 11.04 21.57 -7.66
N GLY A 203 11.69 22.14 -6.66
CA GLY A 203 11.06 22.76 -5.51
C GLY A 203 11.16 24.27 -5.54
N ALA A 204 10.20 24.96 -4.91
CA ALA A 204 10.25 26.40 -4.73
C ALA A 204 9.48 26.87 -3.49
N VAL A 205 9.82 28.06 -3.00
CA VAL A 205 9.01 28.79 -2.01
C VAL A 205 7.77 29.35 -2.69
N GLY A 206 6.61 29.24 -2.02
CA GLY A 206 5.33 29.71 -2.52
C GLY A 206 4.77 30.92 -1.74
N LEU A 207 4.19 31.86 -2.48
CA LEU A 207 3.40 32.97 -1.94
C LEU A 207 1.92 32.60 -1.87
N SER A 208 1.21 33.02 -0.83
CA SER A 208 -0.25 32.84 -0.72
C SER A 208 -1.07 33.91 -1.48
N GLU A 209 -2.37 33.62 -1.67
CA GLU A 209 -3.40 34.54 -2.21
C GLU A 209 -3.09 35.20 -3.59
N PRO A 210 -3.13 34.44 -4.72
CA PRO A 210 -3.22 32.97 -4.80
C PRO A 210 -1.84 32.30 -4.65
N THR A 211 -1.86 31.02 -4.28
CA THR A 211 -0.67 30.17 -4.24
C THR A 211 0.06 30.18 -5.57
N ARG A 212 1.34 30.57 -5.57
CA ARG A 212 2.24 30.61 -6.73
C ARG A 212 3.70 30.64 -6.27
N GLN A 213 4.63 30.31 -7.16
CA GLN A 213 6.06 30.48 -6.91
C GLN A 213 6.40 31.92 -6.51
N ASP A 214 7.26 32.09 -5.51
CA ASP A 214 7.85 33.39 -5.19
C ASP A 214 8.92 33.74 -6.25
N PRO A 215 8.74 34.82 -7.04
CA PRO A 215 9.73 35.21 -8.06
C PRO A 215 11.05 35.73 -7.44
N CYS A 216 11.09 35.97 -6.13
CA CYS A 216 12.24 36.51 -5.43
C CYS A 216 13.13 35.45 -4.78
N THR A 217 12.80 34.18 -4.95
CA THR A 217 13.58 33.05 -4.46
C THR A 217 13.94 32.15 -5.63
N GLU A 218 15.19 31.71 -5.70
CA GLU A 218 15.59 30.70 -6.67
C GLU A 218 14.82 29.39 -6.42
N ALA A 219 14.53 28.65 -7.49
CA ALA A 219 14.06 27.29 -7.36
C ALA A 219 15.22 26.38 -6.93
N PHE A 220 14.89 25.22 -6.39
CA PHE A 220 15.87 24.20 -6.03
C PHE A 220 15.56 22.89 -6.74
N ASP A 221 16.56 22.31 -7.36
CA ASP A 221 16.42 21.10 -8.14
C ASP A 221 16.86 19.87 -7.35
N PHE A 222 16.30 18.72 -7.69
CA PHE A 222 16.80 17.42 -7.24
C PHE A 222 17.46 16.70 -8.41
N ASP A 223 18.52 15.93 -8.18
CA ASP A 223 18.99 15.02 -9.22
C ASP A 223 17.90 13.95 -9.51
N PRO A 224 17.78 13.47 -10.78
CA PRO A 224 16.85 12.41 -11.14
C PRO A 224 17.00 11.17 -10.24
N ALA A 225 15.88 10.71 -9.68
CA ALA A 225 15.85 9.61 -8.72
C ALA A 225 15.11 8.37 -9.24
N ASP A 226 15.31 7.23 -8.58
CA ASP A 226 14.63 5.96 -8.89
C ASP A 226 13.11 6.07 -8.67
N PHE A 227 12.35 5.69 -9.70
CA PHE A 227 10.89 5.64 -9.72
C PHE A 227 10.35 4.26 -10.13
N SER A 228 11.17 3.21 -9.99
CA SER A 228 10.74 1.81 -10.21
C SER A 228 9.60 1.35 -9.28
N ASN A 229 9.32 2.10 -8.20
CA ASN A 229 8.26 1.83 -7.23
C ASN A 229 7.03 2.75 -7.38
N ASP A 230 6.79 3.34 -8.57
CA ASP A 230 5.60 4.13 -8.90
C ASP A 230 4.32 3.53 -8.28
N PRO A 231 3.59 4.29 -7.43
CA PRO A 231 3.63 5.75 -7.28
C PRO A 231 4.50 6.29 -6.13
N ALA A 232 5.32 5.46 -5.48
CA ALA A 232 6.21 5.92 -4.42
C ALA A 232 7.53 6.46 -4.99
N PHE A 233 8.05 7.52 -4.38
CA PHE A 233 9.33 8.13 -4.77
C PHE A 233 10.16 8.55 -3.55
N ARG A 234 11.45 8.77 -3.80
CA ARG A 234 12.40 9.42 -2.90
C ARG A 234 13.42 10.16 -3.74
N VAL A 235 13.50 11.48 -3.60
CA VAL A 235 14.50 12.34 -4.23
C VAL A 235 15.47 12.91 -3.20
N GLY A 236 16.67 13.27 -3.64
CA GLY A 236 17.79 13.63 -2.78
C GLY A 236 18.53 12.42 -2.19
N PRO A 237 19.48 12.63 -1.26
CA PRO A 237 19.78 13.89 -0.58
C PRO A 237 20.47 14.92 -1.49
N GLU A 238 20.03 16.17 -1.44
CA GLU A 238 20.69 17.32 -2.09
C GLU A 238 21.02 18.43 -1.11
N ASP A 239 22.11 19.15 -1.37
CA ASP A 239 22.42 20.39 -0.66
C ASP A 239 21.81 21.56 -1.45
N THR A 240 21.05 22.41 -0.78
CA THR A 240 20.35 23.53 -1.41
C THR A 240 20.31 24.75 -0.51
N THR A 241 19.84 25.87 -1.03
CA THR A 241 19.72 27.12 -0.29
C THR A 241 18.27 27.61 -0.36
N PHE A 242 17.72 28.00 0.78
CA PHE A 242 16.41 28.66 0.87
C PHE A 242 16.57 30.13 1.21
N GLU A 243 15.84 30.98 0.51
CA GLU A 243 15.74 32.40 0.85
C GLU A 243 14.60 32.61 1.86
N ALA A 244 14.94 33.20 3.01
CA ALA A 244 14.03 33.40 4.12
C ALA A 244 14.33 34.72 4.82
N SER A 245 13.33 35.56 5.07
CA SER A 245 13.54 36.90 5.67
C SER A 245 14.57 37.78 4.93
N GLY A 246 14.85 37.51 3.66
CA GLY A 246 15.88 38.18 2.85
C GLY A 246 17.31 37.73 3.16
N GLU A 247 17.48 36.57 3.78
CA GLU A 247 18.75 35.91 4.04
C GLU A 247 18.73 34.48 3.46
N SER A 248 19.86 34.07 2.89
CA SER A 248 20.06 32.73 2.35
C SER A 248 20.39 31.75 3.47
N ILE A 249 19.57 30.71 3.65
CA ILE A 249 19.77 29.61 4.59
C ILE A 249 20.21 28.37 3.82
N GLU A 250 21.39 27.83 4.14
CA GLU A 250 21.84 26.55 3.59
C GLU A 250 21.08 25.39 4.24
N VAL A 251 20.67 24.43 3.41
CA VAL A 251 19.99 23.20 3.79
C VAL A 251 20.76 22.01 3.26
N TYR A 252 21.31 21.21 4.17
CA TYR A 252 22.10 20.04 3.80
C TYR A 252 21.27 18.76 3.82
N GLU A 253 21.64 17.84 2.93
CA GLU A 253 21.03 16.51 2.78
C GLU A 253 19.49 16.53 2.67
N LEU A 254 18.95 17.56 1.99
CA LEU A 254 17.52 17.70 1.74
C LEU A 254 17.01 16.50 0.96
N THR A 255 16.06 15.78 1.54
CA THR A 255 15.45 14.59 0.96
C THR A 255 13.95 14.75 1.01
N ALA A 256 13.27 14.56 -0.12
CA ALA A 256 11.81 14.52 -0.19
C ALA A 256 11.35 13.12 -0.59
N PHE A 257 10.25 12.65 -0.01
CA PHE A 257 9.71 11.33 -0.30
C PHE A 257 8.19 11.32 -0.11
N GLY A 258 7.51 10.38 -0.75
CA GLY A 258 6.07 10.25 -0.62
C GLY A 258 5.49 9.26 -1.61
N SER A 259 4.18 9.29 -1.78
CA SER A 259 3.49 8.50 -2.80
C SER A 259 2.36 9.29 -3.44
N PHE A 260 2.20 9.18 -4.75
CA PHE A 260 1.06 9.81 -5.43
C PHE A 260 -0.22 8.97 -5.28
N ALA A 261 -1.37 9.63 -5.22
CA ALA A 261 -2.66 8.98 -5.41
C ALA A 261 -2.83 8.49 -6.85
N ASN A 262 -3.73 7.52 -7.09
CA ASN A 262 -3.92 6.87 -8.40
C ASN A 262 -4.38 7.83 -9.53
N ASP A 263 -4.98 8.96 -9.18
CA ASP A 263 -5.32 10.05 -10.11
C ASP A 263 -4.17 11.05 -10.31
N GLY A 264 -3.14 10.97 -9.48
CA GLY A 264 -2.02 11.90 -9.38
C GLY A 264 -2.39 13.26 -8.80
N GLU A 265 -3.60 13.43 -8.23
CA GLU A 265 -4.08 14.75 -7.76
C GLU A 265 -3.64 15.06 -6.32
N ILE A 266 -3.17 14.06 -5.58
CA ILE A 266 -2.72 14.19 -4.20
C ILE A 266 -1.37 13.49 -4.02
N LEU A 267 -0.41 14.17 -3.42
CA LEU A 267 0.77 13.56 -2.80
C LEU A 267 0.42 13.14 -1.38
N ARG A 268 0.61 11.87 -1.05
CA ARG A 268 0.31 11.28 0.27
C ARG A 268 1.57 11.00 1.06
N ASN A 269 1.48 11.25 2.37
CA ASN A 269 2.58 11.05 3.33
C ASN A 269 3.87 11.68 2.79
N PHE A 270 3.77 12.92 2.30
CA PHE A 270 4.88 13.64 1.74
C PHE A 270 5.79 14.11 2.88
N GLY A 271 7.00 13.57 2.93
CA GLY A 271 7.98 13.89 3.96
C GLY A 271 9.16 14.66 3.39
N VAL A 272 9.65 15.63 4.16
CA VAL A 272 10.91 16.34 3.91
C VAL A 272 11.82 16.18 5.12
N THR A 273 13.05 15.75 4.87
CA THR A 273 14.11 15.67 5.89
C THR A 273 15.35 16.41 5.44
N GLY A 274 16.12 16.95 6.38
CA GLY A 274 17.38 17.64 6.08
C GLY A 274 17.96 18.35 7.28
N TYR A 275 18.90 19.27 7.04
CA TYR A 275 19.59 20.02 8.08
C TYR A 275 19.68 21.50 7.72
N LEU A 276 18.95 22.37 8.43
CA LEU A 276 19.06 23.83 8.28
C LEU A 276 20.33 24.34 8.97
N ASP A 277 21.18 25.06 8.26
CA ASP A 277 22.34 25.75 8.83
C ASP A 277 21.91 27.03 9.52
N LEU A 278 21.96 27.05 10.85
CA LEU A 278 21.53 28.19 11.65
C LEU A 278 22.69 29.03 12.19
N ARG A 279 23.93 28.79 11.72
CA ARG A 279 25.13 29.42 12.29
C ARG A 279 25.19 30.93 12.07
N ASP A 280 24.64 31.40 10.95
CA ASP A 280 24.63 32.81 10.59
C ASP A 280 23.38 33.56 11.09
N PHE A 281 22.48 32.85 11.79
CA PHE A 281 21.18 33.39 12.20
C PHE A 281 21.13 33.72 13.70
N GLU A 282 20.48 34.84 14.02
CA GLU A 282 20.27 35.31 15.39
C GLU A 282 18.81 35.68 15.67
N TYR A 283 18.29 35.25 16.82
CA TYR A 283 16.99 35.68 17.34
C TYR A 283 17.18 36.71 18.45
N ASN A 284 16.78 37.97 18.19
CA ASN A 284 16.98 39.09 19.13
C ASN A 284 18.44 39.28 19.58
N GLY A 285 19.40 39.07 18.67
CA GLY A 285 20.84 39.22 18.94
C GLY A 285 21.47 38.05 19.69
N VAL A 286 20.81 36.88 19.69
CA VAL A 286 21.31 35.64 20.27
C VAL A 286 21.33 34.57 19.18
N ALA A 287 22.45 33.87 19.03
CA ALA A 287 22.61 32.80 18.05
C ALA A 287 21.41 31.83 18.06
N ALA A 288 20.87 31.51 16.89
CA ALA A 288 19.68 30.68 16.72
C ALA A 288 19.81 29.33 17.45
N CYS A 289 20.96 28.67 17.35
CA CYS A 289 21.23 27.42 18.07
C CYS A 289 21.20 27.53 19.60
N ALA A 290 21.46 28.71 20.17
CA ALA A 290 21.38 28.92 21.62
C ALA A 290 19.92 29.07 22.10
N VAL A 291 19.01 29.50 21.23
CA VAL A 291 17.58 29.66 21.56
C VAL A 291 16.72 28.48 21.11
N ALA A 292 17.17 27.67 20.15
CA ALA A 292 16.43 26.52 19.62
C ALA A 292 15.92 25.55 20.71
N PRO A 293 16.70 25.20 21.77
CA PRO A 293 16.19 24.31 22.82
C PRO A 293 15.03 24.88 23.63
N ILE A 294 14.84 26.20 23.61
CA ILE A 294 13.79 26.91 24.35
C ILE A 294 12.55 27.08 23.49
N ILE A 295 12.73 27.45 22.22
CA ILE A 295 11.62 27.79 21.31
C ILE A 295 11.13 26.53 20.59
N LEU A 296 12.06 25.81 19.96
CA LEU A 296 11.78 24.67 19.09
C LEU A 296 11.74 23.34 19.85
N SER A 297 12.15 23.34 21.12
CA SER A 297 12.38 22.12 21.91
C SER A 297 13.37 21.15 21.26
N ALA A 298 14.30 21.67 20.46
CA ALA A 298 15.31 20.92 19.73
C ALA A 298 16.69 21.57 19.86
N SER A 299 17.75 20.77 19.80
CA SER A 299 19.13 21.25 19.87
C SER A 299 19.77 21.18 18.50
N CYS A 300 20.60 22.17 18.19
CA CYS A 300 21.48 22.05 17.03
C CYS A 300 22.44 20.86 17.18
N VAL A 301 22.78 20.29 16.05
CA VAL A 301 23.71 19.18 15.86
C VAL A 301 24.85 19.61 14.95
N ALA A 302 25.83 18.71 14.79
CA ALA A 302 26.88 18.88 13.79
C ALA A 302 26.29 18.93 12.38
N CYS A 303 26.67 19.93 11.59
CA CYS A 303 26.30 20.04 10.20
C CYS A 303 26.96 18.94 9.36
N PRO A 304 26.26 18.32 8.38
CA PRO A 304 26.83 17.27 7.54
C PRO A 304 28.06 17.69 6.74
N ASN A 305 28.10 18.96 6.28
CA ASN A 305 29.16 19.46 5.40
C ASN A 305 30.55 19.54 6.06
N ASP A 306 30.63 19.93 7.35
CA ASP A 306 31.91 20.19 8.03
C ASP A 306 32.03 19.60 9.44
N GLY A 307 30.96 19.01 9.98
CA GLY A 307 30.93 18.39 11.30
C GLY A 307 30.91 19.36 12.49
N THR A 308 30.74 20.66 12.25
CA THR A 308 30.66 21.69 13.30
C THR A 308 29.22 21.84 13.79
N GLU A 309 29.03 22.02 15.10
CA GLU A 309 27.70 22.26 15.67
C GLU A 309 27.11 23.56 15.12
N GLY A 310 25.87 23.49 14.61
CA GLY A 310 25.26 24.63 13.93
C GLY A 310 23.98 24.32 13.17
N CYS A 311 23.69 23.05 12.92
CA CYS A 311 22.55 22.68 12.09
C CYS A 311 21.36 22.20 12.91
N LEU A 312 20.16 22.56 12.49
CA LEU A 312 18.92 22.03 13.04
C LEU A 312 18.36 20.95 12.12
N ARG A 313 18.04 19.77 12.67
CA ARG A 313 17.43 18.70 11.89
C ARG A 313 15.98 19.05 11.54
N LEU A 314 15.60 18.75 10.32
CA LEU A 314 14.23 18.79 9.82
C LEU A 314 13.72 17.37 9.59
N ASP A 315 12.51 17.12 10.06
CA ASP A 315 11.68 15.96 9.77
C ASP A 315 10.22 16.44 9.83
N VAL A 316 9.65 16.64 8.64
CA VAL A 316 8.33 17.24 8.44
C VAL A 316 7.53 16.33 7.53
N GLU A 317 6.27 16.08 7.87
CA GLU A 317 5.40 15.21 7.08
C GLU A 317 4.05 15.89 6.83
N SER A 318 3.65 15.98 5.57
CA SER A 318 2.30 16.33 5.16
C SER A 318 1.51 15.06 4.85
N PRO A 319 0.37 14.81 5.53
CA PRO A 319 -0.49 13.68 5.19
C PRO A 319 -0.97 13.73 3.73
N GLU A 320 -1.31 14.92 3.26
CA GLU A 320 -1.79 15.17 1.90
C GLU A 320 -1.29 16.53 1.38
N ALA A 321 -0.71 16.54 0.18
CA ALA A 321 -0.32 17.75 -0.55
C ALA A 321 -1.09 17.78 -1.89
N PRO A 322 -2.04 18.72 -2.08
CA PRO A 322 -2.87 18.74 -3.27
C PRO A 322 -2.13 19.26 -4.51
N TYR A 323 -2.47 18.72 -5.68
CA TYR A 323 -2.05 19.24 -6.98
C TYR A 323 -2.71 20.59 -7.28
N LEU A 324 -1.91 21.58 -7.66
CA LEU A 324 -2.34 22.90 -8.09
C LEU A 324 -2.31 23.04 -9.62
N ALA A 325 -3.45 22.78 -10.26
CA ALA A 325 -3.55 22.76 -11.72
C ALA A 325 -3.22 24.07 -12.47
N ASN A 326 -3.11 25.20 -11.76
CA ASN A 326 -2.78 26.50 -12.35
C ASN A 326 -1.43 27.05 -11.86
N VAL A 327 -0.61 26.20 -11.24
CA VAL A 327 0.73 26.55 -10.78
C VAL A 327 1.73 25.68 -11.53
N THR A 328 2.69 26.34 -12.16
CA THR A 328 3.84 25.73 -12.83
C THR A 328 5.05 26.49 -12.33
N LEU A 329 6.08 25.77 -11.91
CA LEU A 329 7.31 26.37 -11.45
C LEU A 329 8.21 26.70 -12.65
N ASP A 330 8.88 27.83 -12.58
CA ASP A 330 10.01 28.17 -13.44
C ASP A 330 11.29 27.75 -12.71
N PRO A 331 11.97 26.67 -13.13
CA PRO A 331 13.22 26.23 -12.50
C PRO A 331 14.33 27.27 -12.69
N ASP A 332 14.30 28.04 -13.78
CA ASP A 332 15.30 29.05 -14.12
C ASP A 332 14.94 30.45 -13.61
N VAL A 333 14.10 30.54 -12.57
CA VAL A 333 13.69 31.83 -12.02
C VAL A 333 14.93 32.62 -11.55
N ASP A 334 15.09 33.84 -12.07
CA ASP A 334 16.19 34.75 -11.73
C ASP A 334 15.64 35.92 -10.91
N PRO A 335 15.79 35.90 -9.57
CA PRO A 335 15.33 36.99 -8.71
C PRO A 335 15.91 38.36 -9.07
N SER A 336 17.12 38.40 -9.66
CA SER A 336 17.78 39.65 -10.05
C SER A 336 17.08 40.35 -11.23
N SER A 337 16.24 39.63 -11.96
CA SER A 337 15.50 40.13 -13.10
C SER A 337 14.20 40.84 -12.72
N ASP A 338 13.65 40.59 -11.52
CA ASP A 338 12.42 41.24 -11.03
C ASP A 338 12.77 42.45 -10.13
N PRO A 339 12.37 43.68 -10.52
CA PRO A 339 12.68 44.89 -9.76
C PRO A 339 11.96 44.99 -8.40
N ASN A 340 11.03 44.09 -8.09
CA ASN A 340 10.34 44.01 -6.81
C ASN A 340 11.07 43.11 -5.80
N CYS A 341 12.00 42.28 -6.27
CA CYS A 341 12.89 41.50 -5.42
C CYS A 341 13.97 42.43 -4.88
N ARG A 342 14.17 42.38 -3.56
CA ARG A 342 14.95 43.38 -2.81
C ARG A 342 16.34 42.89 -2.47
#